data_AF-A0A3A8IT33-F1
#
_entry.id   AF-A0A3A8IT33-F1
#
_cell.length_a   1.000
_cell.length_b   1.000
_cell.length_c   1.000
_cell.angle_alpha   90.00
_cell.angle_beta   90.00
_cell.angle_gamma   90.00
#
_symmetry.space_group_name_H-M   'P 1'
#
loop_
_entity.id
_entity.type
_entity.pdbx_description
1 polymer ?
#
loop_
_entity_poly.entity_id
_entity_poly.type
_entity_poly.pdbx_seq_one_letter_code
_entity_poly.pdbx_strand_id
1 'polypeptide(L)' 'MDTVPLIDVRALVDPASSPLARREVAARMGAACRNTGFFYVVGHGVDVGLQTRLEVLARDFFARPEEEKQR' A
#
# COMPACT_ATOMS: atom_id res chain seq x y z
N MET A 1 13.09 -15.14 13.29
CA MET A 1 12.35 -13.87 13.18
C MET A 1 11.55 -13.96 11.90
N ASP A 2 10.23 -14.05 11.99
CA ASP A 2 9.38 -14.02 10.80
C ASP A 2 9.40 -12.61 10.23
N THR A 3 9.92 -12.46 9.01
CA THR A 3 9.96 -11.16 8.32
C THR A 3 8.62 -10.88 7.66
N VAL A 4 8.14 -9.64 7.75
CA VAL A 4 6.93 -9.22 7.03
C VAL A 4 7.18 -9.34 5.51
N PRO A 5 6.34 -10.08 4.75
CA PRO A 5 6.52 -10.19 3.31
C PRO A 5 6.42 -8.83 2.61
N LEU A 6 7.32 -8.59 1.64
CA LEU A 6 7.24 -7.48 0.70
C LEU A 6 6.82 -8.00 -0.68
N ILE A 7 5.72 -7.49 -1.21
CA ILE A 7 5.12 -7.97 -2.46
C ILE A 7 5.08 -6.85 -3.49
N ASP A 8 5.71 -7.05 -4.65
CA ASP A 8 5.52 -6.19 -5.81
C ASP A 8 4.17 -6.52 -6.47
N VAL A 9 3.27 -5.53 -6.50
CA VAL A 9 1.91 -5.66 -7.03
C VAL A 9 1.74 -5.01 -8.41
N ARG A 10 2.83 -4.60 -9.08
CA ARG A 10 2.77 -3.94 -10.40
C ARG A 10 1.91 -4.69 -11.40
N ALA A 11 1.99 -6.02 -11.41
CA ALA A 11 1.21 -6.85 -12.34
C ALA A 11 -0.31 -6.71 -12.17
N LEU A 12 -0.79 -6.31 -10.99
CA LEU A 12 -2.21 -6.10 -10.71
C LEU A 12 -2.73 -4.76 -11.23
N VAL A 13 -1.86 -3.76 -11.38
CA VAL A 13 -2.25 -2.39 -11.76
C VAL A 13 -1.83 -2.04 -13.20
N ASP A 14 -0.88 -2.78 -13.77
CA ASP A 14 -0.47 -2.61 -15.15
C ASP A 14 -1.46 -3.30 -16.11
N PRO A 15 -2.12 -2.55 -17.03
CA PRO A 15 -3.04 -3.13 -18.01
C PRO A 15 -2.34 -4.06 -19.01
N ALA A 16 -1.04 -3.93 -19.24
CA ALA A 16 -0.27 -4.78 -20.14
C ALA A 16 0.16 -6.12 -19.52
N SER A 17 -0.02 -6.29 -18.21
CA SER A 17 0.40 -7.50 -17.51
C SER A 17 -0.46 -8.72 -17.84
N SER A 18 0.21 -9.88 -17.99
CA SER A 18 -0.45 -11.12 -18.38
C SER A 18 -1.37 -11.68 -17.28
N PRO A 19 -2.39 -12.50 -17.63
CA PRO A 19 -3.23 -13.18 -16.64
C PRO A 19 -2.43 -14.08 -15.69
N LEU A 20 -1.32 -14.66 -16.14
CA LEU A 20 -0.46 -15.50 -15.31
C LEU A 20 0.26 -14.66 -14.24
N ALA A 21 0.89 -13.55 -14.63
CA ALA A 21 1.57 -12.65 -13.70
C ALA A 21 0.63 -12.12 -12.61
N ARG A 22 -0.62 -11.78 -12.99
CA ARG A 22 -1.68 -11.38 -12.06
C ARG A 22 -2.01 -12.48 -11.05
N ARG A 23 -2.15 -13.72 -11.51
CA ARG A 23 -2.43 -14.88 -10.65
C ARG A 23 -1.30 -15.16 -9.68
N GLU A 24 -0.04 -15.03 -10.10
CA GLU A 24 1.13 -15.22 -9.24
C GLU A 24 1.17 -14.20 -8.10
N VAL A 25 0.96 -12.91 -8.38
CA VAL A 25 0.89 -11.89 -7.33
C VAL A 25 -0.27 -12.17 -6.38
N ALA A 26 -1.46 -12.49 -6.91
CA ALA A 26 -2.63 -12.83 -6.09
C ALA A 26 -2.37 -14.06 -5.19
N ALA A 27 -1.69 -15.08 -5.69
CA ALA A 27 -1.32 -16.26 -4.92
C ALA A 27 -0.35 -15.92 -3.77
N ARG A 28 0.65 -15.06 -4.04
CA ARG A 28 1.58 -14.56 -3.02
C ARG A 28 0.88 -13.75 -1.93
N MET A 29 -0.02 -12.84 -2.31
CA MET A 29 -0.83 -12.08 -1.36
C MET A 29 -1.70 -13.02 -0.51
N GLY A 30 -2.37 -13.99 -1.14
CA GLY A 30 -3.18 -14.98 -0.43
C GLY A 30 -2.38 -15.82 0.57
N ALA A 31 -1.15 -16.22 0.21
CA ALA A 31 -0.25 -16.92 1.13
C ALA A 31 0.16 -16.03 2.31
N ALA A 32 0.51 -14.76 2.06
CA ALA A 32 0.84 -13.81 3.12
C ALA A 32 -0.35 -13.56 4.07
N CYS A 33 -1.57 -13.44 3.55
CA CYS A 33 -2.78 -13.33 4.37
C CYS A 33 -2.99 -14.55 5.29
N ARG A 34 -2.79 -15.78 4.77
CA ARG A 34 -3.01 -17.01 5.55
C ARG A 34 -1.93 -17.31 6.56
N ASN A 35 -0.69 -16.93 6.26
CA ASN A 35 0.48 -17.34 7.06
C ASN A 35 0.93 -16.23 8.02
N THR A 36 0.98 -14.98 7.55
CA THR A 36 1.49 -13.84 8.33
C THR A 36 0.36 -12.92 8.79
N GLY A 37 -0.71 -12.79 8.01
CA GLY A 37 -1.83 -11.88 8.27
C GLY A 37 -1.58 -10.43 7.79
N PHE A 38 -0.35 -10.09 7.41
CA PHE A 38 0.03 -8.77 6.91
C PHE A 38 1.21 -8.87 5.94
N PHE A 39 1.35 -7.88 5.04
CA PHE A 39 2.45 -7.73 4.09
C PHE A 39 2.57 -6.26 3.67
N TYR A 40 3.77 -5.85 3.25
CA TYR A 40 4.01 -4.59 2.56
C TYR A 40 3.84 -4.76 1.05
N VAL A 41 3.43 -3.69 0.37
CA VAL A 41 3.33 -3.66 -1.10
C VAL A 41 4.23 -2.59 -1.71
N VAL A 42 4.78 -2.87 -2.88
CA VAL A 42 5.45 -1.92 -3.78
C VAL A 42 4.89 -2.06 -5.18
N GLY A 43 5.12 -1.08 -6.05
CA GLY A 43 4.60 -1.13 -7.43
C GLY A 43 3.08 -0.95 -7.54
N HIS A 44 2.42 -0.42 -6.49
CA HIS A 44 0.97 -0.17 -6.45
C HIS A 44 0.51 1.01 -7.33
N GLY A 45 1.43 1.76 -7.94
CA GLY A 45 1.10 2.83 -8.88
C GLY A 45 0.55 4.11 -8.24
N VAL A 46 0.56 4.23 -6.91
CA VAL A 46 0.20 5.49 -6.24
C VAL A 46 1.39 6.43 -6.35
N ASP A 47 1.14 7.61 -6.91
CA ASP A 47 2.14 8.65 -7.12
C ASP A 47 2.86 9.03 -5.81
N VAL A 48 4.18 9.20 -5.88
CA VAL A 48 5.02 9.55 -4.72
C VAL A 48 4.77 11.00 -4.29
N GLY A 49 4.48 11.89 -5.24
CA GLY A 49 4.10 13.27 -4.95
C GLY A 49 2.78 13.35 -4.19
N LEU A 50 1.80 12.52 -4.54
CA LEU A 50 0.54 12.38 -3.81
C LEU A 50 0.77 11.92 -2.36
N GLN A 51 1.59 10.89 -2.14
CA GLN A 51 1.92 10.41 -0.80
C GLN A 51 2.60 11.52 0.04
N THR A 52 3.58 12.19 -0.54
CA THR A 52 4.30 13.29 0.13
C THR A 52 3.35 14.43 0.53
N ARG A 53 2.46 14.85 -0.38
CA ARG A 53 1.47 15.88 -0.07
C ARG A 53 0.48 15.45 1.00
N LEU A 54 0.02 14.20 0.96
CA LEU A 54 -0.86 13.64 1.99
C LEU A 54 -0.21 13.74 3.36
N GLU A 55 1.06 13.34 3.48
CA GLU A 55 1.77 13.42 4.76
C GLU A 55 1.94 14.86 5.26
N VAL A 56 2.27 15.80 4.38
CA VAL A 56 2.39 17.23 4.75
C VAL A 56 1.05 17.75 5.28
N LEU A 57 -0.03 17.55 4.52
CA LEU A 57 -1.36 18.02 4.90
C LEU A 57 -1.86 17.35 6.18
N ALA A 58 -1.57 16.06 6.39
CA ALA A 58 -1.90 15.37 7.62
C ALA A 58 -1.18 16.00 8.82
N ARG A 59 0.12 16.29 8.70
CA ARG A 59 0.88 16.97 9.77
C ARG A 59 0.31 18.36 10.06
N ASP A 60 0.03 19.14 9.02
CA ASP A 60 -0.56 20.48 9.15
C ASP A 60 -1.93 20.44 9.82
N PHE A 61 -2.76 19.44 9.50
CA PHE A 61 -4.06 19.25 10.15
C PHE A 61 -3.92 18.87 11.62
N PHE A 62 -3.07 17.88 11.94
CA PHE A 62 -2.91 17.41 13.32
C PHE A 62 -2.17 18.39 14.23
N ALA A 63 -1.47 19.38 13.67
CA ALA A 63 -0.88 20.50 14.39
C ALA A 63 -1.89 21.57 14.84
N ARG A 64 -3.13 21.53 14.36
CA ARG A 64 -4.20 22.48 14.75
C ARG A 64 -4.74 22.19 16.16
N PRO A 65 -5.36 23.19 16.82
CA PRO A 65 -6.09 22.98 18.08
C PRO A 65 -7.11 21.84 17.99
N GLU A 66 -7.38 21.18 19.11
CA GLU A 66 -8.30 20.04 19.16
C GLU A 66 -9.72 20.44 18.73
N GLU A 67 -10.17 21.64 19.12
CA GLU A 67 -11.48 22.17 18.76
C GLU A 67 -11.64 22.36 17.24
N GLU A 68 -10.55 22.67 16.52
CA GLU A 68 -10.57 22.79 15.06
C GLU A 68 -10.60 21.43 14.37
N LYS A 69 -10.00 20.39 14.98
CA LYS A 69 -9.95 19.03 14.42
C LYS A 69 -11.24 18.24 14.67
N GLN A 70 -11.98 18.54 15.74
CA GLN A 70 -13.25 17.90 16.11
C GLN A 70 -14.48 18.49 15.41
N ARG A 71 -14.28 19.45 14.49
CA ARG A 71 -15.32 20.21 13.81
C ARG A 71 -15.59 19.66 12.41
#